data_AF-A0A955H0W2-F1
#
_entry.id   AF-A0A955H0W2-F1
#
_cell.length_a   1.000
_cell.length_b   1.000
_cell.length_c   1.000
_cell.angle_alpha   90.00
_cell.angle_beta   90.00
_cell.angle_gamma   90.00
#
_symmetry.space_group_name_H-M   'P 1'
#
loop_
_entity.id
_entity.type
_entity.pdbx_description
1 polymer ?
#
loop_
_entity_poly.entity_id
_entity_poly.type
_entity_poly.pdbx_seq_one_letter_code
_entity_poly.pdbx_strand_id
1 'polypeptide(L)'
;MEKIPVTVNSLYPERPSSNIAVKVENLEKFVSGEVPVWEIPEAERAEILEIEAGLAKVLEDVVAIKTKSVSFNFNYLLSVEGGNDFEAVVGVKIPPEAQDFDSLKNFLYTQTSVLNGSNYKKILDLAGRSVSYREDEIYQSITSSMSEDGNVDTSNIPSSDSVNIRLTPELDYGKSTLLRQLKADIKQQREQLASSDQGETYKAFLDGIFDLYQRKVNEMIAESSTVFLSLAKKADFVGEESLTEDEKKAYDEDTIGSNVSANLSRYDKFLFGADTDYADDGWKKQISAELIEYADEQERKIIAESQEKSAGIAEKGLDEDKLFALTIEPAEIGSLCEEALAHYDLLSAVPPSEYVANRPGPAEDNKWQVIVSDSFKSLSVNGTQKVIKCPNKPQSVDKLISVSIGHEIEGHAIQHNNLSKIPLKLFEKVGTDRSSIFAEAGAMSNQDYVTKSAFGYSSSPHPNYIRAMATKLEGGDYSDCLKAFYESATKPHQAQLEGGLIDQEKFKKLCEKDLKIAINRTGRLFRGGMSRSDTSGFIAESKATVYVEQTKLAAELKERGLEKFLYLTRVNFSSIEFLLRAGLINLDDIQTPDFYCLKIWDRIKSRYEKEPVAD
;
A
#
# COMPACT_ATOMS: atom_id res chain seq x y z
N MET A 1 -18.63 18.07 -29.84
CA MET A 1 -17.64 17.77 -28.80
C MET A 1 -17.74 18.85 -27.74
N GLU A 2 -18.44 18.57 -26.64
CA GLU A 2 -18.30 19.40 -25.45
C GLU A 2 -16.85 19.29 -24.97
N LYS A 3 -16.17 20.43 -24.87
CA LYS A 3 -14.84 20.48 -24.29
C LYS A 3 -15.02 20.13 -22.81
N ILE A 4 -14.50 18.98 -22.42
CA ILE A 4 -14.23 18.64 -21.02
C ILE A 4 -13.54 19.88 -20.42
N PRO A 5 -14.05 20.45 -19.31
CA PRO A 5 -13.50 21.67 -18.75
C PRO A 5 -12.01 21.44 -18.50
N VAL A 6 -11.19 22.32 -19.04
CA VAL A 6 -9.75 22.33 -18.79
C VAL A 6 -9.60 22.56 -17.28
N THR A 7 -9.45 21.49 -16.53
CA THR A 7 -9.01 21.54 -15.14
C THR A 7 -7.74 22.39 -15.15
N VAL A 8 -7.80 23.53 -14.45
CA VAL A 8 -6.65 24.41 -14.23
C VAL A 8 -5.45 23.52 -13.96
N ASN A 9 -4.40 23.60 -14.80
CA ASN A 9 -3.20 22.75 -14.73
C ASN A 9 -2.66 22.78 -13.30
N SER A 10 -3.09 21.85 -12.48
CA SER A 10 -2.65 21.72 -11.11
C SER A 10 -1.42 20.83 -11.14
N LEU A 11 -0.33 21.31 -10.55
CA LEU A 11 0.90 20.55 -10.42
C LEU A 11 0.66 19.19 -9.75
N TYR A 12 -0.32 19.13 -8.82
CA TYR A 12 -0.68 17.92 -8.10
C TYR A 12 -1.98 17.36 -8.65
N PRO A 13 -2.02 16.06 -8.94
CA PRO A 13 -3.28 15.44 -9.33
C PRO A 13 -4.22 15.37 -8.12
N GLU A 14 -5.52 15.27 -8.37
CA GLU A 14 -6.50 15.13 -7.28
C GLU A 14 -6.35 13.77 -6.58
N ARG A 15 -6.68 13.75 -5.28
CA ARG A 15 -6.91 12.50 -4.54
C ARG A 15 -7.99 11.66 -5.22
N PRO A 16 -7.87 10.33 -5.20
CA PRO A 16 -8.93 9.46 -5.72
C PRO A 16 -10.27 9.62 -4.99
N SER A 17 -10.26 9.96 -3.69
CA SER A 17 -11.49 10.24 -2.93
C SER A 17 -12.12 11.61 -3.17
N SER A 18 -11.41 12.56 -3.79
CA SER A 18 -11.94 13.89 -4.11
C SER A 18 -12.87 13.81 -5.32
N ASN A 19 -14.00 14.52 -5.27
CA ASN A 19 -15.00 14.55 -6.36
C ASN A 19 -15.45 13.15 -6.81
N ILE A 20 -15.50 12.19 -5.88
CA ILE A 20 -15.71 10.78 -6.23
C ILE A 20 -17.06 10.55 -6.92
N ALA A 21 -18.12 11.22 -6.44
CA ALA A 21 -19.45 11.17 -7.05
C ALA A 21 -19.43 11.60 -8.52
N VAL A 22 -18.68 12.65 -8.86
CA VAL A 22 -18.54 13.13 -10.25
C VAL A 22 -17.77 12.13 -11.11
N LYS A 23 -16.69 11.55 -10.57
CA LYS A 23 -15.89 10.53 -11.25
C LYS A 23 -16.71 9.27 -11.52
N VAL A 24 -17.54 8.84 -10.57
CA VAL A 24 -18.43 7.69 -10.74
C VAL A 24 -19.57 8.01 -11.71
N GLU A 25 -20.16 9.21 -11.67
CA GLU A 25 -21.14 9.65 -12.67
C GLU A 25 -20.58 9.59 -14.10
N ASN A 26 -19.31 9.96 -14.29
CA ASN A 26 -18.67 9.82 -15.60
C ASN A 26 -18.57 8.35 -16.04
N LEU A 27 -18.28 7.42 -15.13
CA LEU A 27 -18.29 5.99 -15.44
C LEU A 27 -19.70 5.49 -15.83
N GLU A 28 -20.75 5.98 -15.18
CA GLU A 28 -22.14 5.64 -15.53
C GLU A 28 -22.46 6.01 -16.99
N LYS A 29 -21.96 7.16 -17.47
CA LYS A 29 -22.15 7.61 -18.87
C LYS A 29 -21.50 6.66 -19.89
N PHE A 30 -20.40 5.99 -19.52
CA PHE A 30 -19.84 4.94 -20.37
C PHE A 30 -20.69 3.67 -20.34
N VAL A 31 -21.16 3.25 -19.17
CA VAL A 31 -21.99 2.04 -19.02
C VAL A 31 -23.35 2.20 -19.69
N SER A 32 -23.93 3.40 -19.67
CA SER A 32 -25.21 3.71 -20.34
C SER A 32 -25.09 3.88 -21.85
N GLY A 33 -23.87 3.96 -22.39
CA GLY A 33 -23.62 4.23 -23.80
C GLY A 33 -23.76 5.70 -24.22
N GLU A 34 -23.90 6.63 -23.26
CA GLU A 34 -23.93 8.07 -23.54
C GLU A 34 -22.60 8.56 -24.13
N VAL A 35 -21.47 8.01 -23.65
CA VAL A 35 -20.15 8.26 -24.22
C VAL A 35 -19.80 7.14 -25.21
N PRO A 36 -19.69 7.43 -26.52
CA PRO A 36 -19.40 6.40 -27.51
C PRO A 36 -17.95 5.94 -27.43
N VAL A 37 -17.76 4.65 -27.71
CA VAL A 37 -16.44 4.04 -27.93
C VAL A 37 -15.82 4.60 -29.21
N TRP A 38 -14.52 4.82 -29.22
CA TRP A 38 -13.77 5.20 -30.41
C TRP A 38 -13.76 4.09 -31.45
N GLU A 39 -14.29 4.40 -32.63
CA GLU A 39 -14.19 3.55 -33.82
C GLU A 39 -12.83 3.78 -34.48
N ILE A 40 -11.94 2.79 -34.38
CA ILE A 40 -10.61 2.78 -35.00
C ILE A 40 -10.47 1.52 -35.85
N PRO A 41 -10.03 1.63 -37.12
CA PRO A 41 -9.73 0.48 -37.95
C PRO A 41 -8.77 -0.50 -37.26
N GLU A 42 -8.97 -1.80 -37.47
CA GLU A 42 -8.16 -2.84 -36.82
C GLU A 42 -6.65 -2.68 -37.09
N ALA A 43 -6.28 -2.26 -38.31
CA ALA A 43 -4.89 -2.00 -38.67
C ALA A 43 -4.27 -0.84 -37.87
N GLU A 44 -5.01 0.26 -37.72
CA GLU A 44 -4.59 1.41 -36.91
C GLU A 44 -4.48 1.04 -35.42
N ARG A 45 -5.44 0.25 -34.92
CA ARG A 45 -5.41 -0.26 -33.54
C ARG A 45 -4.16 -1.13 -33.32
N ALA A 46 -3.84 -2.02 -34.26
CA ALA A 46 -2.65 -2.87 -34.18
C ALA A 46 -1.35 -2.05 -34.17
N GLU A 47 -1.26 -0.99 -35.00
CA GLU A 47 -0.12 -0.07 -35.02
C GLU A 47 0.06 0.62 -33.66
N ILE A 48 -1.02 1.15 -33.07
CA ILE A 48 -0.96 1.79 -31.75
C ILE A 48 -0.49 0.81 -30.67
N LEU A 49 -0.99 -0.43 -30.69
CA LEU A 49 -0.59 -1.45 -29.72
C LEU A 49 0.87 -1.89 -29.90
N GLU A 50 1.41 -1.83 -31.12
CA GLU A 50 2.85 -2.05 -31.36
C GLU A 50 3.71 -0.93 -30.76
N ILE A 51 3.30 0.33 -30.95
CA ILE A 51 3.95 1.49 -30.31
C ILE A 51 3.91 1.34 -28.78
N GLU A 52 2.74 0.99 -28.24
CA GLU A 52 2.56 0.75 -26.80
C GLU A 52 3.49 -0.34 -26.29
N ALA A 53 3.61 -1.46 -27.01
CA ALA A 53 4.50 -2.55 -26.64
C ALA A 53 5.97 -2.14 -26.62
N GLY A 54 6.38 -1.21 -27.48
CA GLY A 54 7.71 -0.60 -27.48
C GLY A 54 7.97 0.21 -26.21
N LEU A 55 7.03 1.07 -25.82
CA LEU A 55 7.09 1.85 -24.57
C LEU A 55 7.11 0.93 -23.35
N ALA A 56 6.27 -0.10 -23.34
CA ALA A 56 6.17 -1.09 -22.27
C ALA A 56 7.53 -1.72 -21.99
N LYS A 57 8.20 -2.20 -23.05
CA LYS A 57 9.49 -2.87 -22.94
C LYS A 57 10.54 -1.99 -22.28
N VAL A 58 10.66 -0.73 -22.72
CA VAL A 58 11.63 0.23 -22.14
C VAL A 58 11.32 0.46 -20.65
N LEU A 59 10.04 0.65 -20.31
CA LEU A 59 9.64 0.87 -18.92
C LEU A 59 9.84 -0.38 -18.05
N GLU A 60 9.58 -1.57 -18.57
CA GLU A 60 9.84 -2.85 -17.89
C GLU A 60 11.33 -3.04 -17.58
N ASP A 61 12.21 -2.72 -18.54
CA ASP A 61 13.66 -2.76 -18.35
C ASP A 61 14.10 -1.81 -17.21
N VAL A 62 13.49 -0.62 -17.14
CA VAL A 62 13.72 0.34 -16.04
C VAL A 62 13.20 -0.19 -14.70
N VAL A 63 12.02 -0.82 -14.66
CA VAL A 63 11.43 -1.41 -13.43
C VAL A 63 12.24 -2.61 -12.93
N ALA A 64 12.92 -3.32 -13.83
CA ALA A 64 13.80 -4.43 -13.50
C ALA A 64 15.05 -3.98 -12.72
N ILE A 65 15.46 -2.71 -12.82
CA ILE A 65 16.58 -2.14 -12.05
C ILE A 65 16.21 -2.12 -10.56
N LYS A 66 16.84 -3.01 -9.79
CA LYS A 66 16.67 -3.12 -8.34
C LYS A 66 17.75 -2.32 -7.61
N THR A 67 17.34 -1.22 -7.00
CA THR A 67 18.21 -0.41 -6.17
C THR A 67 18.14 -0.88 -4.71
N LYS A 68 19.22 -0.67 -3.96
CA LYS A 68 19.38 -1.19 -2.60
C LYS A 68 19.63 -0.04 -1.62
N SER A 69 18.92 -0.08 -0.50
CA SER A 69 19.12 0.83 0.61
C SER A 69 18.81 0.13 1.92
N VAL A 70 19.45 0.57 2.99
CA VAL A 70 19.25 0.03 4.33
C VAL A 70 19.13 1.16 5.35
N SER A 71 18.31 0.97 6.37
CA SER A 71 18.16 1.91 7.49
C SER A 71 18.48 1.18 8.78
N PHE A 72 19.37 1.73 9.60
CA PHE A 72 19.72 1.17 10.90
C PHE A 72 19.30 2.12 12.01
N ASN A 73 18.71 1.55 13.08
CA ASN A 73 18.54 2.27 14.33
C ASN A 73 19.88 2.44 15.05
N PHE A 74 20.15 3.66 15.51
CA PHE A 74 21.39 4.02 16.18
C PHE A 74 21.58 3.26 17.51
N ASN A 75 20.58 3.29 18.40
CA ASN A 75 20.66 2.66 19.73
C ASN A 75 20.91 1.15 19.63
N TYR A 76 20.28 0.49 18.66
CA TYR A 76 20.51 -0.94 18.43
C TYR A 76 21.97 -1.23 18.08
N LEU A 77 22.55 -0.51 17.12
CA LEU A 77 23.94 -0.75 16.69
C LEU A 77 24.96 -0.48 17.79
N LEU A 78 24.68 0.44 18.73
CA LEU A 78 25.54 0.67 19.89
C LEU A 78 25.35 -0.33 21.03
N SER A 79 24.27 -1.11 21.03
CA SER A 79 24.09 -2.19 22.00
C SER A 79 25.11 -3.30 21.76
N VAL A 80 25.44 -4.06 22.81
CA VAL A 80 26.34 -5.23 22.69
C VAL A 80 25.79 -6.24 21.67
N GLU A 81 24.48 -6.47 21.70
CA GLU A 81 23.80 -7.35 20.76
C GLU A 81 23.95 -6.84 19.32
N GLY A 82 23.51 -5.61 19.05
CA GLY A 82 23.54 -5.05 17.70
C GLY A 82 24.94 -4.85 17.13
N GLY A 83 25.94 -4.54 17.96
CA GLY A 83 27.34 -4.46 17.54
C GLY A 83 27.90 -5.82 17.13
N ASN A 84 27.63 -6.89 17.90
CA ASN A 84 28.00 -8.26 17.54
C ASN A 84 27.28 -8.74 16.27
N ASP A 85 26.00 -8.40 16.16
CA ASP A 85 25.17 -8.70 15.01
C ASP A 85 25.70 -8.03 13.73
N PHE A 86 26.08 -6.76 13.82
CA PHE A 86 26.71 -6.02 12.73
C PHE A 86 28.03 -6.65 12.32
N GLU A 87 28.90 -6.99 13.26
CA GLU A 87 30.17 -7.66 13.00
C GLU A 87 29.96 -9.03 12.32
N ALA A 88 28.98 -9.82 12.77
CA ALA A 88 28.67 -11.12 12.20
C ALA A 88 28.10 -11.05 10.76
N VAL A 89 27.35 -9.99 10.44
CA VAL A 89 26.71 -9.82 9.12
C VAL A 89 27.65 -9.13 8.12
N VAL A 90 28.38 -8.12 8.57
CA VAL A 90 29.18 -7.21 7.72
C VAL A 90 30.67 -7.59 7.74
N GLY A 91 31.14 -8.29 8.77
CA GLY A 91 32.54 -8.70 8.93
C GLY A 91 33.45 -7.58 9.43
N VAL A 92 32.89 -6.45 9.89
CA VAL A 92 33.64 -5.30 10.42
C VAL A 92 33.05 -4.91 11.77
N LYS A 93 33.93 -4.71 12.75
CA LYS A 93 33.54 -4.27 14.09
C LYS A 93 33.29 -2.77 14.12
N ILE A 94 32.23 -2.34 14.79
CA ILE A 94 32.00 -0.91 15.09
C ILE A 94 33.13 -0.43 16.00
N PRO A 95 33.87 0.61 15.62
CA PRO A 95 35.07 1.00 16.34
C PRO A 95 34.72 1.70 17.66
N PRO A 96 35.62 1.64 18.68
CA PRO A 96 35.37 2.24 20.00
C PRO A 96 35.16 3.76 19.97
N GLU A 97 35.56 4.45 18.92
CA GLU A 97 35.34 5.88 18.71
C GLU A 97 33.96 6.22 18.10
N ALA A 98 33.22 5.24 17.58
CA ALA A 98 31.89 5.41 17.01
C ALA A 98 30.78 5.17 18.04
N GLN A 99 30.76 5.98 19.11
CA GLN A 99 29.87 5.80 20.27
C GLN A 99 28.74 6.85 20.36
N ASP A 100 28.72 7.81 19.44
CA ASP A 100 27.67 8.80 19.30
C ASP A 100 27.05 8.74 17.89
N PHE A 101 25.94 9.44 17.70
CA PHE A 101 25.17 9.36 16.45
C PHE A 101 25.99 9.77 15.23
N ASP A 102 26.75 10.87 15.34
CA ASP A 102 27.50 11.42 14.22
C ASP A 102 28.72 10.54 13.88
N SER A 103 29.46 10.08 14.88
CA SER A 103 30.60 9.19 14.69
C SER A 103 30.18 7.83 14.11
N LEU A 104 29.07 7.24 14.58
CA LEU A 104 28.51 6.01 13.99
C LEU A 104 28.00 6.23 12.57
N LYS A 105 27.27 7.33 12.33
CA LYS A 105 26.78 7.70 11.00
C LYS A 105 27.94 7.87 10.01
N ASN A 106 29.02 8.55 10.42
CA ASN A 106 30.23 8.68 9.62
C ASN A 106 30.86 7.31 9.33
N PHE A 107 31.02 6.47 10.36
CA PHE A 107 31.51 5.09 10.18
C PHE A 107 30.68 4.33 9.15
N LEU A 108 29.35 4.31 9.27
CA LEU A 108 28.47 3.62 8.33
C LEU A 108 28.61 4.14 6.89
N TYR A 109 28.74 5.46 6.69
CA TYR A 109 29.00 6.01 5.36
C TYR A 109 30.33 5.54 4.78
N THR A 110 31.40 5.46 5.57
CA THR A 110 32.70 4.94 5.10
C THR A 110 32.65 3.44 4.78
N GLN A 111 31.73 2.69 5.41
CA GLN A 111 31.56 1.25 5.18
C GLN A 111 30.57 0.91 4.07
N THR A 112 30.06 1.88 3.31
CA THR A 112 29.06 1.65 2.25
C THR A 112 29.48 0.56 1.26
N SER A 113 30.74 0.56 0.79
CA SER A 113 31.24 -0.45 -0.14
C SER A 113 31.28 -1.86 0.47
N VAL A 114 31.61 -1.96 1.76
CA VAL A 114 31.64 -3.24 2.50
C VAL A 114 30.22 -3.76 2.71
N LEU A 115 29.29 -2.87 3.06
CA LEU A 115 27.86 -3.18 3.17
C LEU A 115 27.30 -3.66 1.82
N ASN A 116 27.62 -2.99 0.71
CA ASN A 116 27.13 -3.42 -0.61
C ASN A 116 27.72 -4.78 -1.04
N GLY A 117 28.98 -5.07 -0.67
CA GLY A 117 29.63 -6.36 -0.93
C GLY A 117 29.11 -7.52 -0.06
N SER A 118 28.35 -7.22 0.99
CA SER A 118 27.81 -8.21 1.93
C SER A 118 26.50 -8.84 1.43
N ASN A 119 26.04 -9.92 2.09
CA ASN A 119 24.78 -10.56 1.72
C ASN A 119 23.59 -9.63 2.04
N TYR A 120 22.95 -9.08 1.01
CA TYR A 120 21.87 -8.11 1.15
C TYR A 120 20.68 -8.63 1.98
N LYS A 121 20.33 -9.92 1.88
CA LYS A 121 19.25 -10.49 2.69
C LYS A 121 19.58 -10.44 4.18
N LYS A 122 20.81 -10.82 4.55
CA LYS A 122 21.28 -10.73 5.95
C LYS A 122 21.32 -9.29 6.46
N ILE A 123 21.69 -8.34 5.61
CA ILE A 123 21.65 -6.90 5.93
C ILE A 123 20.23 -6.41 6.18
N LEU A 124 19.27 -6.81 5.34
CA LEU A 124 17.86 -6.49 5.55
C LEU A 124 17.31 -7.12 6.84
N ASP A 125 17.71 -8.35 7.16
CA ASP A 125 17.33 -9.00 8.42
C ASP A 125 17.90 -8.24 9.63
N LEU A 126 19.14 -7.77 9.56
CA LEU A 126 19.78 -6.93 10.59
C LEU A 126 19.05 -5.59 10.76
N ALA A 127 18.76 -4.90 9.66
CA ALA A 127 17.99 -3.66 9.67
C ALA A 127 16.60 -3.85 10.26
N GLY A 128 15.93 -4.95 9.92
CA GLY A 128 14.65 -5.35 10.49
C GLY A 128 14.72 -5.49 12.01
N ARG A 129 15.74 -6.17 12.54
CA ARG A 129 15.96 -6.28 14.00
C ARG A 129 16.19 -4.91 14.65
N SER A 130 16.96 -4.03 14.00
CA SER A 130 17.17 -2.66 14.50
C SER A 130 15.88 -1.84 14.58
N VAL A 131 14.96 -2.03 13.63
CA VAL A 131 13.63 -1.39 13.66
C VAL A 131 12.77 -1.96 14.78
N SER A 132 12.76 -3.29 14.96
CA SER A 132 12.03 -3.93 16.05
C SER A 132 12.54 -3.50 17.42
N TYR A 133 13.87 -3.44 17.61
CA TYR A 133 14.48 -2.94 18.85
C TYR A 133 13.97 -1.55 19.23
N ARG A 134 13.91 -0.63 18.27
CA ARG A 134 13.35 0.71 18.47
C ARG A 134 11.86 0.67 18.86
N GLU A 135 11.07 -0.12 18.13
CA GLU A 135 9.63 -0.22 18.40
C GLU A 135 9.38 -0.77 19.81
N ASP A 136 10.19 -1.74 20.24
CA ASP A 136 10.16 -2.29 21.60
C ASP A 136 10.62 -1.27 22.65
N GLU A 137 11.68 -0.49 22.38
CA GLU A 137 12.17 0.56 23.29
C GLU A 137 11.08 1.61 23.57
N ILE A 138 10.39 2.08 22.52
CA ILE A 138 9.28 3.03 22.63
C ILE A 138 8.08 2.37 23.34
N TYR A 139 7.78 1.11 23.02
CA TYR A 139 6.68 0.40 23.66
C TYR A 139 6.92 0.26 25.17
N GLN A 140 8.13 -0.11 25.59
CA GLN A 140 8.48 -0.22 27.00
C GLN A 140 8.44 1.14 27.71
N SER A 141 8.91 2.23 27.06
CA SER A 141 8.88 3.56 27.67
C SER A 141 7.48 4.08 27.92
N ILE A 142 6.51 3.72 27.06
CA ILE A 142 5.12 4.19 27.16
C ILE A 142 4.29 3.26 28.06
N THR A 143 4.45 1.94 27.95
CA THR A 143 3.54 0.96 28.59
C THR A 143 3.53 1.08 30.11
N SER A 144 4.64 1.47 30.74
CA SER A 144 4.69 1.69 32.19
C SER A 144 3.80 2.84 32.70
N SER A 145 3.36 3.73 31.80
CA SER A 145 2.47 4.85 32.11
C SER A 145 0.98 4.55 31.87
N MET A 146 0.65 3.35 31.37
CA MET A 146 -0.73 3.02 31.00
C MET A 146 -1.65 3.01 32.22
N SER A 147 -2.65 3.88 32.24
CA SER A 147 -3.66 3.96 33.30
C SER A 147 -4.69 2.83 33.21
N GLU A 148 -5.55 2.70 34.21
CA GLU A 148 -6.69 1.76 34.16
C GLU A 148 -7.63 2.09 32.99
N ASP A 149 -7.88 3.37 32.71
CA ASP A 149 -8.67 3.80 31.55
C ASP A 149 -7.93 3.67 30.20
N GLY A 150 -6.74 3.06 30.17
CA GLY A 150 -5.97 2.83 28.94
C GLY A 150 -5.24 4.07 28.41
N ASN A 151 -5.26 5.21 29.10
CA ASN A 151 -4.49 6.39 28.73
C ASN A 151 -2.99 6.14 28.90
N VAL A 152 -2.18 6.72 28.01
CA VAL A 152 -0.71 6.59 28.04
C VAL A 152 -0.03 7.96 27.98
N ASP A 153 1.13 8.06 28.62
CA ASP A 153 2.01 9.22 28.52
C ASP A 153 3.01 9.03 27.38
N THR A 154 2.88 9.86 26.35
CA THR A 154 3.77 9.88 25.18
C THR A 154 4.83 10.99 25.26
N SER A 155 4.85 11.80 26.32
CA SER A 155 5.74 12.97 26.41
C SER A 155 7.24 12.63 26.44
N ASN A 156 7.59 11.43 26.93
CA ASN A 156 8.97 10.98 27.10
C ASN A 156 9.34 9.83 26.15
N ILE A 157 8.97 9.93 24.87
CA ILE A 157 9.40 8.95 23.88
C ILE A 157 10.91 9.12 23.62
N PRO A 158 11.71 8.05 23.71
CA PRO A 158 13.13 8.14 23.42
C PRO A 158 13.35 8.62 21.97
N SER A 159 14.19 9.64 21.83
CA SER A 159 14.70 10.02 20.51
C SER A 159 15.55 8.88 19.99
N SER A 160 15.16 8.30 18.87
CA SER A 160 15.95 7.27 18.23
C SER A 160 16.14 7.69 16.78
N ASP A 161 17.31 8.23 16.49
CA ASP A 161 17.67 8.55 15.12
C ASP A 161 17.98 7.26 14.35
N SER A 162 17.84 7.33 13.02
CA SER A 162 18.12 6.22 12.12
C SER A 162 19.04 6.70 11.00
N VAL A 163 20.02 5.88 10.66
CA VAL A 163 20.96 6.17 9.58
C VAL A 163 20.51 5.41 8.33
N ASN A 164 20.18 6.16 7.27
CA ASN A 164 19.83 5.60 5.96
C ASN A 164 21.07 5.56 5.06
N ILE A 165 21.42 4.38 4.57
CA ILE A 165 22.55 4.13 3.68
C ILE A 165 22.03 3.66 2.33
N ARG A 166 22.44 4.35 1.25
CA ARG A 166 22.23 3.91 -0.13
C ARG A 166 23.39 3.00 -0.52
N LEU A 167 23.08 1.79 -0.98
CA LEU A 167 24.08 0.77 -1.28
C LEU A 167 24.41 0.70 -2.78
N THR A 168 23.52 1.17 -3.66
CA THR A 168 23.70 1.14 -5.12
C THR A 168 23.31 2.49 -5.77
N PRO A 169 23.93 3.61 -5.37
CA PRO A 169 23.62 4.94 -5.91
C PRO A 169 23.77 5.03 -7.44
N GLU A 170 24.67 4.25 -8.04
CA GLU A 170 24.86 4.13 -9.48
C GLU A 170 23.63 3.57 -10.21
N LEU A 171 22.92 2.61 -9.59
CA LEU A 171 21.69 2.06 -10.14
C LEU A 171 20.52 3.01 -9.95
N ASP A 172 20.48 3.76 -8.84
CA ASP A 172 19.48 4.81 -8.63
C ASP A 172 19.62 5.91 -9.70
N TYR A 173 20.85 6.37 -9.95
CA TYR A 173 21.17 7.32 -11.03
C TYR A 173 20.75 6.79 -12.39
N GLY A 174 21.25 5.61 -12.79
CA GLY A 174 20.93 5.03 -14.10
C GLY A 174 19.42 4.86 -14.34
N LYS A 175 18.67 4.48 -13.29
CA LYS A 175 17.22 4.40 -13.34
C LYS A 175 16.56 5.77 -13.55
N SER A 176 16.98 6.80 -12.83
CA SER A 176 16.51 8.18 -12.99
C SER A 176 16.76 8.69 -14.42
N THR A 177 17.98 8.54 -14.93
CA THR A 177 18.36 8.97 -16.28
C THR A 177 17.49 8.29 -17.34
N LEU A 178 17.29 6.98 -17.26
CA LEU A 178 16.43 6.23 -18.19
C LEU A 178 14.96 6.68 -18.13
N LEU A 179 14.42 6.95 -16.94
CA LEU A 179 13.06 7.49 -16.80
C LEU A 179 12.93 8.88 -17.44
N ARG A 180 13.92 9.76 -17.25
CA ARG A 180 13.94 11.09 -17.86
C ARG A 180 14.06 11.02 -19.38
N GLN A 181 14.87 10.10 -19.90
CA GLN A 181 14.98 9.84 -21.33
C GLN A 181 13.64 9.37 -21.90
N LEU A 182 13.01 8.36 -21.29
CA LEU A 182 11.70 7.86 -21.72
C LEU A 182 10.63 8.97 -21.69
N LYS A 183 10.64 9.84 -20.67
CA LYS A 183 9.75 11.00 -20.61
C LYS A 183 9.98 11.97 -21.77
N ALA A 184 11.24 12.24 -22.13
CA ALA A 184 11.58 13.09 -23.27
C ALA A 184 11.16 12.45 -24.60
N ASP A 185 11.36 11.14 -24.76
CA ASP A 185 10.96 10.38 -25.95
C ASP A 185 9.44 10.39 -26.14
N ILE A 186 8.66 10.18 -25.07
CA ILE A 186 7.19 10.30 -25.11
C ILE A 186 6.76 11.70 -25.55
N LYS A 187 7.41 12.75 -25.00
CA LYS A 187 7.11 14.13 -25.39
C LYS A 187 7.40 14.38 -26.88
N GLN A 188 8.54 13.91 -27.38
CA GLN A 188 8.89 14.04 -28.79
C GLN A 188 7.90 13.29 -29.70
N GLN A 189 7.49 12.08 -29.31
CA GLN A 189 6.50 11.30 -30.05
C GLN A 189 5.13 12.01 -30.08
N ARG A 190 4.71 12.69 -29.01
CA ARG A 190 3.50 13.53 -29.02
C ARG A 190 3.59 14.70 -29.98
N GLU A 191 4.72 15.39 -30.03
CA GLU A 191 4.94 16.52 -30.94
C GLU A 191 4.89 16.04 -32.42
N GLN A 192 5.45 14.86 -32.69
CA GLN A 192 5.35 14.21 -34.00
C GLN A 192 3.91 13.78 -34.32
N LEU A 193 3.19 13.19 -33.37
CA LEU A 193 1.79 12.81 -33.53
C LEU A 193 0.90 14.01 -33.85
N ALA A 194 1.10 15.13 -33.15
CA ALA A 194 0.34 16.37 -33.36
C ALA A 194 0.51 16.93 -34.78
N SER A 195 1.67 16.72 -35.40
CA SER A 195 1.99 17.17 -36.75
C SER A 195 1.76 16.12 -37.85
N SER A 196 1.31 14.91 -37.49
CA SER A 196 1.03 13.83 -38.45
C SER A 196 -0.30 14.02 -39.20
N ASP A 197 -0.43 13.39 -40.37
CA ASP A 197 -1.66 13.37 -41.18
C ASP A 197 -2.70 12.33 -40.70
N GLN A 198 -2.48 11.71 -39.53
CA GLN A 198 -3.37 10.70 -38.97
C GLN A 198 -4.73 11.28 -38.55
N GLY A 199 -5.76 10.43 -38.52
CA GLY A 199 -7.11 10.82 -38.09
C GLY A 199 -7.18 11.27 -36.62
N GLU A 200 -8.15 12.12 -36.29
CA GLU A 200 -8.34 12.65 -34.93
C GLU A 200 -8.55 11.54 -33.88
N THR A 201 -9.29 10.49 -34.22
CA THR A 201 -9.52 9.35 -33.32
C THR A 201 -8.23 8.57 -33.05
N TYR A 202 -7.43 8.32 -34.10
CA TYR A 202 -6.10 7.70 -33.98
C TYR A 202 -5.21 8.50 -33.03
N LYS A 203 -5.14 9.82 -33.26
CA LYS A 203 -4.34 10.75 -32.44
C LYS A 203 -4.81 10.76 -30.99
N ALA A 204 -6.12 10.84 -30.74
CA ALA A 204 -6.68 10.84 -29.40
C ALA A 204 -6.40 9.54 -28.64
N PHE A 205 -6.47 8.40 -29.32
CA PHE A 205 -6.16 7.10 -28.72
C PHE A 205 -4.68 7.00 -28.36
N LEU A 206 -3.78 7.30 -29.29
CA LEU A 206 -2.35 7.21 -29.05
C LEU A 206 -1.87 8.24 -28.02
N ASP A 207 -2.44 9.45 -27.99
CA ASP A 207 -2.16 10.44 -26.94
C ASP A 207 -2.63 9.95 -25.57
N GLY A 208 -3.76 9.24 -25.49
CA GLY A 208 -4.21 8.58 -24.26
C GLY A 208 -3.26 7.48 -23.77
N ILE A 209 -2.65 6.71 -24.69
CA ILE A 209 -1.55 5.78 -24.33
C ILE A 209 -0.36 6.56 -23.78
N PHE A 210 0.08 7.62 -24.47
CA PHE A 210 1.17 8.45 -23.98
C PHE A 210 0.86 9.09 -22.62
N ASP A 211 -0.39 9.41 -22.31
CA ASP A 211 -0.84 9.92 -21.02
C ASP A 211 -0.63 8.90 -19.90
N LEU A 212 -1.02 7.65 -20.12
CA LEU A 212 -0.81 6.57 -19.14
C LEU A 212 0.67 6.40 -18.81
N TYR A 213 1.51 6.31 -19.85
CA TYR A 213 2.96 6.15 -19.68
C TYR A 213 3.61 7.36 -19.04
N GLN A 214 3.29 8.58 -19.49
CA GLN A 214 3.88 9.79 -18.95
C GLN A 214 3.53 9.97 -17.46
N ARG A 215 2.30 9.68 -17.04
CA ARG A 215 1.91 9.71 -15.63
C ARG A 215 2.71 8.70 -14.82
N LYS A 216 2.83 7.46 -15.30
CA LYS A 216 3.58 6.41 -14.59
C LYS A 216 5.07 6.73 -14.48
N VAL A 217 5.68 7.23 -15.56
CA VAL A 217 7.09 7.65 -15.57
C VAL A 217 7.31 8.81 -14.59
N ASN A 218 6.41 9.80 -14.56
CA ASN A 218 6.53 10.89 -13.60
C ASN A 218 6.37 10.41 -12.15
N GLU A 219 5.47 9.48 -11.86
CA GLU A 219 5.33 8.85 -10.55
C GLU A 219 6.65 8.19 -10.13
N MET A 220 7.26 7.37 -11.00
CA MET A 220 8.53 6.70 -10.72
C MET A 220 9.71 7.67 -10.53
N ILE A 221 9.73 8.80 -11.26
CA ILE A 221 10.72 9.87 -11.03
C ILE A 221 10.51 10.49 -9.65
N ALA A 222 9.26 10.78 -9.28
CA ALA A 222 8.92 11.36 -7.98
C ALA A 222 9.22 10.39 -6.82
N GLU A 223 9.00 9.08 -6.97
CA GLU A 223 9.40 8.06 -5.99
C GLU A 223 10.93 8.05 -5.76
N SER A 224 11.69 8.30 -6.84
CA SER A 224 13.16 8.35 -6.81
C SER A 224 13.70 9.59 -6.10
N SER A 225 12.90 10.65 -5.90
CA SER A 225 13.32 11.87 -5.19
C SER A 225 13.83 11.63 -3.75
N THR A 226 13.30 10.61 -3.08
CA THR A 226 13.74 10.22 -1.73
C THR A 226 15.20 9.72 -1.72
N VAL A 227 15.70 9.25 -2.87
CA VAL A 227 17.11 8.91 -3.04
C VAL A 227 17.97 10.16 -3.04
N PHE A 228 17.63 11.14 -3.88
CA PHE A 228 18.37 12.40 -3.97
C PHE A 228 18.38 13.14 -2.64
N LEU A 229 17.26 13.12 -1.89
CA LEU A 229 17.18 13.69 -0.54
C LEU A 229 18.14 13.01 0.45
N SER A 230 18.29 11.69 0.35
CA SER A 230 19.23 10.97 1.21
C SER A 230 20.69 11.23 0.85
N LEU A 231 20.98 11.46 -0.44
CA LEU A 231 22.32 11.85 -0.91
C LEU A 231 22.66 13.27 -0.50
N ALA A 232 21.73 14.22 -0.61
CA ALA A 232 21.93 15.58 -0.12
C ALA A 232 22.25 15.61 1.38
N LYS A 233 21.51 14.86 2.20
CA LYS A 233 21.82 14.72 3.63
C LYS A 233 23.17 14.07 3.93
N LYS A 234 23.64 13.18 3.05
CA LYS A 234 24.98 12.63 3.15
C LYS A 234 26.00 13.73 2.81
N ALA A 235 25.81 14.45 1.71
CA ALA A 235 26.66 15.55 1.27
C ALA A 235 26.80 16.64 2.35
N ASP A 236 25.68 17.07 2.94
CA ASP A 236 25.64 18.05 4.03
C ASP A 236 26.43 17.60 5.27
N PHE A 237 26.55 16.28 5.47
CA PHE A 237 27.18 15.69 6.64
C PHE A 237 28.67 15.37 6.44
N VAL A 238 29.05 14.77 5.30
CA VAL A 238 30.45 14.37 5.03
C VAL A 238 31.21 15.33 4.10
N GLY A 239 30.54 16.33 3.53
CA GLY A 239 31.05 17.17 2.45
C GLY A 239 30.77 16.57 1.06
N GLU A 240 30.46 17.42 0.08
CA GLU A 240 30.25 17.00 -1.32
C GLU A 240 31.49 16.31 -1.90
N GLU A 241 32.68 16.76 -1.53
CA GLU A 241 33.96 16.20 -1.94
C GLU A 241 34.12 14.73 -1.54
N SER A 242 33.50 14.33 -0.42
CA SER A 242 33.53 12.99 0.17
C SER A 242 32.50 12.04 -0.45
N LEU A 243 31.62 12.53 -1.32
CA LEU A 243 30.76 11.68 -2.14
C LEU A 243 31.61 10.93 -3.18
N THR A 244 31.24 9.67 -3.43
CA THR A 244 31.80 8.89 -4.56
C THR A 244 31.41 9.53 -5.90
N GLU A 245 32.09 9.18 -7.00
CA GLU A 245 31.75 9.72 -8.33
C GLU A 245 30.29 9.44 -8.73
N ASP A 246 29.78 8.24 -8.40
CA ASP A 246 28.41 7.87 -8.75
C ASP A 246 27.38 8.55 -7.83
N GLU A 247 27.73 8.79 -6.56
CA GLU A 247 26.91 9.62 -5.68
C GLU A 247 26.88 11.08 -6.12
N LYS A 248 27.99 11.63 -6.61
CA LYS A 248 28.04 12.99 -7.18
C LYS A 248 27.15 13.10 -8.41
N LYS A 249 27.25 12.17 -9.35
CA LYS A 249 26.36 12.14 -10.53
C LYS A 249 24.88 12.09 -10.14
N ALA A 250 24.54 11.26 -9.15
CA ALA A 250 23.19 11.17 -8.62
C ALA A 250 22.75 12.44 -7.90
N TYR A 251 23.63 13.06 -7.12
CA TYR A 251 23.38 14.30 -6.38
C TYR A 251 23.19 15.51 -7.31
N ASP A 252 24.02 15.65 -8.33
CA ASP A 252 24.01 16.77 -9.29
C ASP A 252 22.76 16.78 -10.20
N GLU A 253 22.04 15.65 -10.31
CA GLU A 253 20.88 15.48 -11.19
C GLU A 253 19.59 16.16 -10.68
N ASP A 254 19.52 16.54 -9.40
CA ASP A 254 18.33 17.11 -8.79
C ASP A 254 18.64 18.26 -7.82
N THR A 255 18.15 19.46 -8.14
CA THR A 255 18.18 20.60 -7.22
C THR A 255 17.09 20.45 -6.18
N ILE A 256 17.38 19.72 -5.11
CA ILE A 256 16.52 19.71 -3.93
C ILE A 256 16.72 21.03 -3.19
N GLY A 257 15.67 21.83 -3.10
CA GLY A 257 15.69 23.05 -2.30
C GLY A 257 15.97 22.77 -0.82
N SER A 258 16.42 23.77 -0.06
CA SER A 258 16.85 23.63 1.33
C SER A 258 15.77 23.14 2.32
N ASN A 259 14.48 23.21 1.99
CA ASN A 259 13.40 22.75 2.85
C ASN A 259 12.97 21.30 2.54
N VAL A 260 13.57 20.35 3.27
CA VAL A 260 13.33 18.90 3.12
C VAL A 260 11.86 18.52 3.34
N SER A 261 11.21 19.00 4.41
CA SER A 261 9.83 18.63 4.73
C SER A 261 8.86 19.13 3.66
N ALA A 262 9.05 20.37 3.17
CA ALA A 262 8.24 20.92 2.09
C ALA A 262 8.44 20.14 0.77
N ASN A 263 9.68 19.77 0.44
CA ASN A 263 9.95 18.97 -0.76
C ASN A 263 9.33 17.57 -0.67
N LEU A 264 9.46 16.89 0.47
CA LEU A 264 8.79 15.61 0.70
C LEU A 264 7.27 15.74 0.54
N SER A 265 6.66 16.79 1.08
CA SER A 265 5.23 17.06 0.90
C SER A 265 4.83 17.30 -0.57
N ARG A 266 5.68 17.96 -1.37
CA ARG A 266 5.45 18.14 -2.82
C ARG A 266 5.40 16.80 -3.54
N TYR A 267 6.40 15.95 -3.31
CA TYR A 267 6.45 14.63 -3.95
C TYR A 267 5.30 13.75 -3.45
N ASP A 268 4.97 13.81 -2.17
CA ASP A 268 3.82 13.11 -1.61
C ASP A 268 2.50 13.50 -2.28
N LYS A 269 2.22 14.80 -2.42
CA LYS A 269 1.03 15.32 -3.15
C LYS A 269 1.02 14.89 -4.61
N PHE A 270 2.20 14.80 -5.24
CA PHE A 270 2.31 14.32 -6.60
C PHE A 270 1.99 12.83 -6.71
N LEU A 271 2.51 12.01 -5.77
CA LEU A 271 2.39 10.57 -5.76
C LEU A 271 1.01 10.06 -5.34
N PHE A 272 0.40 10.68 -4.32
CA PHE A 272 -0.87 10.18 -3.75
C PHE A 272 -2.05 11.11 -4.02
N GLY A 273 -1.78 12.27 -4.61
CA GLY A 273 -2.76 13.31 -4.87
C GLY A 273 -2.84 14.35 -3.76
N ALA A 274 -3.39 15.51 -4.11
CA ALA A 274 -3.72 16.57 -3.19
C ALA A 274 -5.21 16.85 -3.22
N ASP A 275 -5.68 17.52 -2.18
CA ASP A 275 -7.02 18.07 -2.15
C ASP A 275 -7.17 19.23 -3.16
N THR A 276 -8.42 19.59 -3.44
CA THR A 276 -8.75 20.80 -4.22
C THR A 276 -8.50 22.07 -3.41
N ASP A 277 -8.61 21.98 -2.08
CA ASP A 277 -8.47 23.10 -1.16
C ASP A 277 -7.01 23.43 -0.84
N TYR A 278 -6.79 24.71 -0.55
CA TYR A 278 -5.52 25.25 -0.09
C TYR A 278 -5.56 25.44 1.43
N ALA A 279 -4.43 25.21 2.09
CA ALA A 279 -4.17 25.66 3.45
C ALA A 279 -3.82 27.15 3.46
N ASP A 280 -3.83 27.74 4.67
CA ASP A 280 -3.59 29.18 4.87
C ASP A 280 -2.20 29.63 4.41
N ASP A 281 -1.25 28.69 4.33
CA ASP A 281 0.12 28.88 3.84
C ASP A 281 0.22 28.88 2.30
N GLY A 282 -0.90 28.74 1.58
CA GLY A 282 -0.97 28.69 0.12
C GLY A 282 -0.63 27.34 -0.49
N TRP A 283 -0.45 26.29 0.32
CA TRP A 283 -0.20 24.94 -0.17
C TRP A 283 -1.50 24.15 -0.30
N LYS A 284 -1.65 23.37 -1.38
CA LYS A 284 -2.75 22.40 -1.45
C LYS A 284 -2.68 21.43 -0.28
N LYS A 285 -3.82 21.13 0.35
CA LYS A 285 -3.89 20.20 1.48
C LYS A 285 -3.59 18.76 1.01
N GLN A 286 -2.96 17.97 1.87
CA GLN A 286 -2.67 16.55 1.57
C GLN A 286 -3.90 15.68 1.82
N ILE A 287 -4.64 15.94 2.89
CA ILE A 287 -5.91 15.27 3.22
C ILE A 287 -7.04 16.30 3.14
N SER A 288 -8.21 15.88 2.65
CA SER A 288 -9.37 16.77 2.51
C SER A 288 -10.21 16.80 3.79
N ALA A 289 -10.95 17.89 3.99
CA ALA A 289 -11.94 17.98 5.06
C ALA A 289 -13.00 16.87 4.94
N GLU A 290 -13.42 16.55 3.71
CA GLU A 290 -14.34 15.46 3.41
C GLU A 290 -13.79 14.09 3.82
N LEU A 291 -12.48 13.85 3.65
CA LEU A 291 -11.85 12.60 4.08
C LEU A 291 -11.76 12.51 5.61
N ILE A 292 -11.52 13.63 6.29
CA ILE A 292 -11.52 13.71 7.75
C ILE A 292 -12.94 13.44 8.29
N GLU A 293 -13.96 14.08 7.71
CA GLU A 293 -15.37 13.87 8.09
C GLU A 293 -15.81 12.42 7.85
N TYR A 294 -15.41 11.82 6.72
CA TYR A 294 -15.68 10.41 6.47
C TYR A 294 -14.94 9.52 7.48
N ALA A 295 -13.72 9.85 7.88
CA ALA A 295 -13.03 9.15 8.97
C ALA A 295 -13.77 9.28 10.33
N ASP A 296 -14.38 10.44 10.63
CA ASP A 296 -15.26 10.63 11.80
C ASP A 296 -16.50 9.73 11.74
N GLU A 297 -17.10 9.61 10.56
CA GLU A 297 -18.23 8.71 10.33
C GLU A 297 -17.83 7.25 10.55
N GLN A 298 -16.70 6.82 10.00
CA GLN A 298 -16.20 5.45 10.18
C GLN A 298 -15.84 5.16 11.63
N GLU A 299 -15.20 6.08 12.35
CA GLU A 299 -14.90 5.92 13.77
C GLU A 299 -16.19 5.72 14.60
N ARG A 300 -17.23 6.52 14.34
CA ARG A 300 -18.54 6.34 14.99
C ARG A 300 -19.18 4.99 14.67
N LYS A 301 -19.11 4.55 13.40
CA LYS A 301 -19.60 3.23 12.98
C LYS A 301 -18.85 2.10 13.70
N ILE A 302 -17.53 2.16 13.77
CA ILE A 302 -16.71 1.15 14.46
C ILE A 302 -17.10 1.02 15.93
N ILE A 303 -17.30 2.15 16.62
CA ILE A 303 -17.69 2.14 18.03
C ILE A 303 -19.05 1.44 18.18
N ALA A 304 -20.05 1.82 17.39
CA ALA A 304 -21.37 1.19 17.42
C ALA A 304 -21.31 -0.31 17.08
N GLU A 305 -20.63 -0.66 15.98
CA GLU A 305 -20.47 -2.05 15.53
C GLU A 305 -19.69 -2.90 16.55
N SER A 306 -18.74 -2.32 17.27
CA SER A 306 -17.99 -3.04 18.32
C SER A 306 -18.87 -3.43 19.52
N GLN A 307 -19.92 -2.66 19.79
CA GLN A 307 -20.90 -2.96 20.84
C GLN A 307 -21.92 -4.01 20.38
N GLU A 308 -22.25 -4.01 19.08
CA GLU A 308 -23.22 -4.94 18.49
C GLU A 308 -22.60 -6.25 18.02
N LYS A 309 -21.26 -6.33 17.89
CA LYS A 309 -20.56 -7.48 17.33
C LYS A 309 -20.98 -8.83 17.94
N SER A 310 -20.95 -8.95 19.27
CA SER A 310 -21.33 -10.20 19.95
C SER A 310 -22.81 -10.53 19.76
N ALA A 311 -23.68 -9.51 19.66
CA ALA A 311 -25.09 -9.70 19.36
C ALA A 311 -25.29 -10.20 17.92
N GLY A 312 -24.63 -9.60 16.93
CA GLY A 312 -24.69 -10.04 15.53
C GLY A 312 -24.17 -11.47 15.32
N ILE A 313 -23.10 -11.85 16.03
CA ILE A 313 -22.61 -13.23 16.05
C ILE A 313 -23.66 -14.17 16.67
N ALA A 314 -24.27 -13.77 17.79
CA ALA A 314 -25.31 -14.56 18.45
C ALA A 314 -26.58 -14.71 17.60
N GLU A 315 -26.99 -13.68 16.86
CA GLU A 315 -28.14 -13.72 15.93
C GLU A 315 -27.91 -14.72 14.79
N LYS A 316 -26.66 -14.96 14.41
CA LYS A 316 -26.27 -16.02 13.46
C LYS A 316 -26.22 -17.41 14.09
N GLY A 317 -26.49 -17.54 15.39
CA GLY A 317 -26.42 -18.81 16.12
C GLY A 317 -24.99 -19.28 16.41
N LEU A 318 -24.01 -18.38 16.31
CA LEU A 318 -22.59 -18.72 16.36
C LEU A 318 -21.99 -18.50 17.75
N ASP A 319 -20.95 -19.28 18.05
CA ASP A 319 -20.14 -19.18 19.24
C ASP A 319 -18.91 -18.29 18.96
N GLU A 320 -18.84 -17.14 19.64
CA GLU A 320 -17.81 -16.15 19.42
C GLU A 320 -16.39 -16.69 19.69
N ASP A 321 -16.21 -17.48 20.75
CA ASP A 321 -14.91 -18.01 21.13
C ASP A 321 -14.43 -19.04 20.10
N LYS A 322 -15.33 -19.89 19.60
CA LYS A 322 -15.01 -20.86 18.55
C LYS A 322 -14.63 -20.16 17.24
N LEU A 323 -15.30 -19.05 16.88
CA LEU A 323 -15.00 -18.32 15.66
C LEU A 323 -13.58 -17.77 15.62
N PHE A 324 -13.11 -17.20 16.75
CA PHE A 324 -11.79 -16.56 16.85
C PHE A 324 -10.68 -17.49 17.33
N ALA A 325 -11.00 -18.73 17.75
CA ALA A 325 -10.01 -19.73 18.09
C ALA A 325 -9.19 -20.17 16.87
N LEU A 326 -7.88 -20.30 17.03
CA LEU A 326 -6.93 -20.74 15.99
C LEU A 326 -7.03 -22.26 15.77
N THR A 327 -8.10 -22.71 15.12
CA THR A 327 -8.48 -24.13 15.02
C THR A 327 -8.33 -24.73 13.63
N ILE A 328 -8.24 -23.92 12.58
CA ILE A 328 -8.04 -24.43 11.22
C ILE A 328 -6.56 -24.66 10.99
N GLU A 329 -6.19 -25.92 10.77
CA GLU A 329 -4.80 -26.31 10.52
C GLU A 329 -4.32 -25.89 9.12
N PRO A 330 -3.01 -25.62 8.92
CA PRO A 330 -2.47 -25.14 7.65
C PRO A 330 -2.81 -25.98 6.42
N ALA A 331 -2.92 -27.31 6.58
CA ALA A 331 -3.31 -28.22 5.49
C ALA A 331 -4.77 -28.01 5.06
N GLU A 332 -5.68 -27.77 6.00
CA GLU A 332 -7.08 -27.47 5.71
C GLU A 332 -7.23 -26.09 5.05
N ILE A 333 -6.47 -25.09 5.53
CA ILE A 333 -6.39 -23.76 4.88
C ILE A 333 -5.98 -23.92 3.41
N GLY A 334 -4.90 -24.66 3.15
CA GLY A 334 -4.40 -24.92 1.80
C GLY A 334 -5.47 -25.53 0.91
N SER A 335 -6.11 -26.60 1.37
CA SER A 335 -7.16 -27.31 0.63
C SER A 335 -8.37 -26.43 0.31
N LEU A 336 -8.84 -25.61 1.24
CA LEU A 336 -10.02 -24.75 1.03
C LEU A 336 -9.70 -23.56 0.11
N CYS A 337 -8.48 -23.03 0.17
CA CYS A 337 -8.01 -22.03 -0.79
C CYS A 337 -7.89 -22.61 -2.20
N GLU A 338 -7.37 -23.84 -2.35
CA GLU A 338 -7.32 -24.53 -3.66
C GLU A 338 -8.72 -24.80 -4.21
N GLU A 339 -9.67 -25.22 -3.36
CA GLU A 339 -11.06 -25.41 -3.74
C GLU A 339 -11.70 -24.12 -4.28
N ALA A 340 -11.49 -22.98 -3.60
CA ALA A 340 -11.99 -21.70 -4.07
C ALA A 340 -11.37 -21.29 -5.41
N LEU A 341 -10.05 -21.47 -5.58
CA LEU A 341 -9.39 -21.22 -6.88
C LEU A 341 -9.93 -22.14 -7.98
N ALA A 342 -10.19 -23.41 -7.68
CA ALA A 342 -10.73 -24.35 -8.65
C ALA A 342 -12.15 -23.94 -9.11
N HIS A 343 -12.99 -23.45 -8.20
CA HIS A 343 -14.33 -22.94 -8.53
C HIS A 343 -14.28 -21.78 -9.55
N TYR A 344 -13.31 -20.88 -9.44
CA TYR A 344 -13.11 -19.79 -10.39
C TYR A 344 -12.31 -20.16 -11.64
N ASP A 345 -12.00 -21.44 -11.85
CA ASP A 345 -11.09 -21.96 -12.90
C ASP A 345 -9.66 -21.37 -12.83
N LEU A 346 -9.24 -20.96 -11.64
CA LEU A 346 -7.96 -20.31 -11.39
C LEU A 346 -6.90 -21.25 -10.84
N LEU A 347 -7.23 -22.46 -10.37
CA LEU A 347 -6.26 -23.38 -9.77
C LEU A 347 -5.33 -24.01 -10.82
N SER A 348 -4.03 -23.99 -10.55
CA SER A 348 -3.00 -24.62 -11.38
C SER A 348 -3.01 -26.14 -11.24
N ALA A 349 -2.79 -26.83 -12.37
CA ALA A 349 -2.54 -28.27 -12.41
C ALA A 349 -1.11 -28.62 -11.95
N VAL A 350 -0.19 -27.65 -11.90
CA VAL A 350 1.16 -27.85 -11.38
C VAL A 350 1.12 -27.87 -9.86
N PRO A 351 1.65 -28.91 -9.20
CA PRO A 351 1.53 -29.05 -7.75
C PRO A 351 2.36 -28.00 -6.99
N PRO A 352 1.91 -27.57 -5.79
CA PRO A 352 2.66 -26.64 -4.92
C PRO A 352 4.11 -27.04 -4.64
N SER A 353 4.41 -28.34 -4.64
CA SER A 353 5.76 -28.88 -4.41
C SER A 353 6.80 -28.48 -5.46
N GLU A 354 6.35 -28.05 -6.64
CA GLU A 354 7.23 -27.57 -7.72
C GLU A 354 7.44 -26.05 -7.69
N TYR A 355 6.87 -25.35 -6.71
CA TYR A 355 7.07 -23.92 -6.57
C TYR A 355 8.52 -23.56 -6.22
N VAL A 356 9.10 -22.66 -7.00
CA VAL A 356 10.41 -22.06 -6.74
C VAL A 356 10.22 -20.59 -6.38
N ALA A 357 10.67 -20.19 -5.19
CA ALA A 357 10.47 -18.84 -4.65
C ALA A 357 10.94 -17.71 -5.60
N ASN A 358 12.00 -17.97 -6.38
CA ASN A 358 12.62 -17.00 -7.27
C ASN A 358 12.17 -17.12 -8.74
N ARG A 359 11.10 -17.87 -9.06
CA ARG A 359 10.61 -17.95 -10.45
C ARG A 359 10.12 -16.57 -10.93
N PRO A 360 10.36 -16.18 -12.20
CA PRO A 360 10.05 -14.83 -12.69
C PRO A 360 8.55 -14.58 -12.95
N GLY A 361 7.74 -15.64 -13.06
CA GLY A 361 6.35 -15.55 -13.48
C GLY A 361 5.47 -16.68 -12.92
N PRO A 362 4.29 -16.92 -13.51
CA PRO A 362 3.37 -17.96 -13.08
C PRO A 362 3.89 -19.37 -13.38
N ALA A 363 3.13 -20.39 -12.95
CA ALA A 363 3.33 -21.77 -13.41
C ALA A 363 3.09 -21.89 -14.93
N GLU A 364 3.48 -23.03 -15.53
CA GLU A 364 3.42 -23.23 -16.99
C GLU A 364 2.01 -23.11 -17.58
N ASP A 365 0.98 -23.45 -16.80
CA ASP A 365 -0.42 -23.33 -17.18
C ASP A 365 -0.99 -21.92 -16.93
N ASN A 366 -0.17 -20.98 -16.49
CA ASN A 366 -0.54 -19.59 -16.18
C ASN A 366 -1.68 -19.49 -15.14
N LYS A 367 -1.81 -20.47 -14.23
CA LYS A 367 -2.81 -20.49 -13.17
C LYS A 367 -2.19 -20.31 -11.78
N TRP A 368 -3.04 -20.25 -10.76
CA TRP A 368 -2.70 -19.94 -9.38
C TRP A 368 -2.32 -21.17 -8.57
N GLN A 369 -1.31 -21.04 -7.71
CA GLN A 369 -0.94 -22.08 -6.74
C GLN A 369 -1.08 -21.55 -5.31
N VAL A 370 -1.43 -22.43 -4.37
CA VAL A 370 -1.44 -22.12 -2.93
C VAL A 370 -0.18 -22.70 -2.29
N ILE A 371 0.65 -21.84 -1.70
CA ILE A 371 1.92 -22.25 -1.09
C ILE A 371 1.86 -22.02 0.41
N VAL A 372 1.81 -23.11 1.18
CA VAL A 372 1.88 -23.10 2.64
C VAL A 372 3.34 -23.25 3.08
N SER A 373 3.88 -22.28 3.84
CA SER A 373 5.29 -22.31 4.26
C SER A 373 5.56 -21.55 5.55
N ASP A 374 6.52 -22.02 6.35
CA ASP A 374 7.06 -21.32 7.53
C ASP A 374 7.77 -20.00 7.16
N SER A 375 8.22 -19.88 5.90
CA SER A 375 8.88 -18.66 5.42
C SER A 375 7.94 -17.46 5.30
N PHE A 376 6.62 -17.69 5.30
CA PHE A 376 5.63 -16.63 5.15
C PHE A 376 5.11 -16.21 6.53
N LYS A 377 5.10 -14.90 6.78
CA LYS A 377 4.63 -14.31 8.04
C LYS A 377 3.13 -14.00 8.04
N SER A 378 2.56 -13.78 6.86
CA SER A 378 1.16 -13.42 6.65
C SER A 378 0.65 -14.03 5.34
N LEU A 379 -0.68 -14.04 5.19
CA LEU A 379 -1.30 -14.26 3.90
C LEU A 379 -0.92 -13.12 2.95
N SER A 380 -0.74 -13.45 1.67
CA SER A 380 -0.57 -12.45 0.62
C SER A 380 -0.74 -13.06 -0.76
N VAL A 381 -1.22 -12.26 -1.68
CA VAL A 381 -1.26 -12.56 -3.12
C VAL A 381 0.00 -12.06 -3.81
N ASN A 382 0.60 -12.92 -4.64
CA ASN A 382 1.61 -12.53 -5.61
C ASN A 382 1.05 -12.70 -7.03
N GLY A 383 0.49 -11.62 -7.59
CA GLY A 383 -0.08 -11.64 -8.94
C GLY A 383 0.93 -11.91 -10.06
N THR A 384 2.21 -11.55 -9.88
CA THR A 384 3.26 -11.84 -10.87
C THR A 384 3.58 -13.33 -10.96
N GLN A 385 3.67 -14.01 -9.83
CA GLN A 385 3.89 -15.46 -9.79
C GLN A 385 2.60 -16.28 -9.82
N LYS A 386 1.43 -15.62 -9.77
CA LYS A 386 0.11 -16.22 -9.49
C LYS A 386 0.19 -17.21 -8.33
N VAL A 387 0.56 -16.71 -7.15
CA VAL A 387 0.67 -17.52 -5.94
C VAL A 387 -0.09 -16.89 -4.79
N ILE A 388 -0.88 -17.69 -4.07
CA ILE A 388 -1.40 -17.38 -2.75
C ILE A 388 -0.39 -17.89 -1.73
N LYS A 389 0.24 -16.99 -0.98
CA LYS A 389 1.22 -17.35 0.06
C LYS A 389 0.50 -17.49 1.39
N CYS A 390 0.54 -18.68 1.97
CA CYS A 390 -0.10 -18.99 3.24
C CYS A 390 0.95 -19.29 4.32
N PRO A 391 0.89 -18.64 5.50
CA PRO A 391 1.77 -18.99 6.60
C PRO A 391 1.42 -20.40 7.10
N ASN A 392 2.44 -21.20 7.43
CA ASN A 392 2.25 -22.52 8.03
C ASN A 392 1.92 -22.40 9.53
N LYS A 393 0.79 -21.78 9.84
CA LYS A 393 0.27 -21.60 11.20
C LYS A 393 -1.26 -21.72 11.22
N PRO A 394 -1.86 -22.26 12.28
CA PRO A 394 -3.31 -22.30 12.41
C PRO A 394 -3.95 -20.92 12.32
N GLN A 395 -5.20 -20.89 11.83
CA GLN A 395 -6.00 -19.67 11.72
C GLN A 395 -7.39 -19.86 12.29
N SER A 396 -8.02 -18.74 12.65
CA SER A 396 -9.44 -18.69 12.98
C SER A 396 -10.29 -18.83 11.72
N VAL A 397 -11.52 -19.34 11.87
CA VAL A 397 -12.41 -19.52 10.72
C VAL A 397 -12.86 -18.18 10.13
N ASP A 398 -12.98 -17.14 10.95
CA ASP A 398 -13.29 -15.79 10.47
C ASP A 398 -12.22 -15.29 9.49
N LYS A 399 -10.96 -15.49 9.85
CA LYS A 399 -9.81 -15.10 9.03
C LYS A 399 -9.69 -15.97 7.77
N LEU A 400 -9.99 -17.27 7.86
CA LEU A 400 -10.03 -18.13 6.69
C LEU A 400 -11.06 -17.63 5.67
N ILE A 401 -12.32 -17.49 6.10
CA ILE A 401 -13.45 -17.19 5.20
C ILE A 401 -13.37 -15.76 4.70
N SER A 402 -13.26 -14.77 5.59
CA SER A 402 -13.31 -13.35 5.21
C SER A 402 -12.02 -12.85 4.57
N VAL A 403 -10.85 -13.28 5.06
CA VAL A 403 -9.56 -12.77 4.58
C VAL A 403 -8.93 -13.70 3.55
N SER A 404 -8.65 -14.95 3.92
CA SER A 404 -7.89 -15.86 3.05
C SER A 404 -8.61 -16.16 1.74
N ILE A 405 -9.93 -16.33 1.78
CA ILE A 405 -10.74 -16.61 0.60
C ILE A 405 -11.42 -15.33 0.09
N GLY A 406 -12.20 -14.63 0.92
CA GLY A 406 -12.94 -13.43 0.51
C GLY A 406 -12.06 -12.27 0.02
N HIS A 407 -11.05 -11.88 0.81
CA HIS A 407 -10.16 -10.75 0.49
C HIS A 407 -9.10 -11.14 -0.55
N GLU A 408 -8.32 -12.19 -0.29
CA GLU A 408 -7.16 -12.53 -1.11
C GLU A 408 -7.53 -13.23 -2.43
N ILE A 409 -8.44 -14.20 -2.41
CA ILE A 409 -8.81 -14.97 -3.62
C ILE A 409 -9.91 -14.25 -4.40
N GLU A 410 -11.08 -14.08 -3.78
CA GLU A 410 -12.24 -13.48 -4.42
C GLU A 410 -12.06 -11.97 -4.69
N GLY A 411 -11.18 -11.31 -3.93
CA GLY A 411 -10.75 -9.93 -4.19
C GLY A 411 -9.57 -9.89 -5.15
N HIS A 412 -8.36 -10.11 -4.63
CA HIS A 412 -7.13 -9.85 -5.39
C HIS A 412 -6.84 -10.85 -6.52
N ALA A 413 -7.09 -12.14 -6.35
CA ALA A 413 -6.81 -13.11 -7.42
C ALA A 413 -7.73 -12.91 -8.63
N ILE A 414 -9.03 -12.63 -8.39
CA ILE A 414 -9.99 -12.25 -9.45
C ILE A 414 -9.58 -10.94 -10.13
N GLN A 415 -9.21 -9.91 -9.35
CA GLN A 415 -8.68 -8.67 -9.90
C GLN A 415 -7.49 -8.89 -10.86
N HIS A 416 -6.54 -9.72 -10.45
CA HIS A 416 -5.39 -10.09 -11.27
C HIS A 416 -5.77 -10.94 -12.49
N ASN A 417 -6.82 -11.76 -12.42
CA ASN A 417 -7.33 -12.49 -13.57
C ASN A 417 -7.91 -11.53 -14.62
N ASN A 418 -8.68 -10.53 -14.19
CA ASN A 418 -9.26 -9.51 -15.07
C ASN A 418 -8.20 -8.63 -15.74
N LEU A 419 -7.03 -8.46 -15.13
CA LEU A 419 -5.91 -7.71 -15.72
C LEU A 419 -5.49 -8.24 -17.09
N SER A 420 -5.55 -9.56 -17.30
CA SER A 420 -5.21 -10.19 -18.59
C SER A 420 -6.16 -9.85 -19.74
N LYS A 421 -7.32 -9.25 -19.41
CA LYS A 421 -8.34 -8.83 -20.37
C LYS A 421 -8.11 -7.40 -20.87
N ILE A 422 -7.14 -6.68 -20.30
CA ILE A 422 -6.72 -5.35 -20.76
C ILE A 422 -5.56 -5.56 -21.74
N PRO A 423 -5.72 -5.28 -23.05
CA PRO A 423 -4.75 -5.64 -24.08
C PRO A 423 -3.61 -4.61 -24.21
N LEU A 424 -3.12 -4.10 -23.08
CA LEU A 424 -2.01 -3.14 -23.01
C LEU A 424 -0.88 -3.73 -22.17
N LYS A 425 0.33 -3.79 -22.72
CA LYS A 425 1.49 -4.38 -22.03
C LYS A 425 1.87 -3.64 -20.77
N LEU A 426 1.58 -2.34 -20.68
CA LEU A 426 1.75 -1.53 -19.46
C LEU A 426 1.18 -2.25 -18.24
N PHE A 427 0.02 -2.88 -18.38
CA PHE A 427 -0.71 -3.51 -17.30
C PHE A 427 -0.14 -4.86 -16.87
N GLU A 428 0.63 -5.56 -17.72
CA GLU A 428 1.19 -6.88 -17.42
C GLU A 428 2.18 -6.85 -16.25
N LYS A 429 3.07 -5.86 -16.20
CA LYS A 429 4.11 -5.76 -15.15
C LYS A 429 4.11 -4.47 -14.35
N VAL A 430 3.64 -3.35 -14.92
CA VAL A 430 3.87 -2.02 -14.35
C VAL A 430 2.59 -1.43 -13.74
N GLY A 431 1.51 -1.36 -14.52
CA GLY A 431 0.25 -0.72 -14.15
C GLY A 431 0.27 0.80 -14.25
N THR A 432 -0.86 1.43 -13.93
CA THR A 432 -0.99 2.90 -13.91
C THR A 432 -0.61 3.49 -12.55
N ASP A 433 -0.57 4.82 -12.50
CA ASP A 433 -0.37 5.57 -11.26
C ASP A 433 -1.50 5.35 -10.26
N ARG A 434 -1.18 5.39 -8.96
CA ARG A 434 -2.15 5.44 -7.85
C ARG A 434 -3.24 4.36 -7.84
N SER A 435 -2.90 3.18 -8.34
CA SER A 435 -3.84 2.07 -8.50
C SER A 435 -4.12 1.27 -7.22
N SER A 436 -3.40 1.53 -6.13
CA SER A 436 -3.55 0.79 -4.87
C SER A 436 -4.95 0.92 -4.26
N ILE A 437 -5.64 2.05 -4.49
CA ILE A 437 -6.97 2.26 -3.92
C ILE A 437 -8.01 1.33 -4.56
N PHE A 438 -7.99 1.18 -5.89
CA PHE A 438 -8.86 0.21 -6.57
C PHE A 438 -8.51 -1.23 -6.18
N ALA A 439 -7.22 -1.55 -6.12
CA ALA A 439 -6.75 -2.88 -5.75
C ALA A 439 -7.27 -3.31 -4.36
N GLU A 440 -7.18 -2.44 -3.35
CA GLU A 440 -7.66 -2.76 -2.01
C GLU A 440 -9.18 -2.60 -1.85
N ALA A 441 -9.82 -1.68 -2.59
CA ALA A 441 -11.26 -1.42 -2.46
C ALA A 441 -12.12 -2.65 -2.78
N GLY A 442 -11.79 -3.40 -3.85
CA GLY A 442 -12.49 -4.64 -4.17
C GLY A 442 -12.33 -5.73 -3.11
N ALA A 443 -11.09 -5.96 -2.66
CA ALA A 443 -10.79 -6.96 -1.64
C ALA A 443 -11.44 -6.65 -0.29
N MET A 444 -11.44 -5.38 0.12
CA MET A 444 -12.09 -4.95 1.36
C MET A 444 -13.62 -4.93 1.26
N SER A 445 -14.18 -4.59 0.10
CA SER A 445 -15.63 -4.69 -0.12
C SER A 445 -16.10 -6.13 0.00
N ASN A 446 -15.35 -7.08 -0.56
CA ASN A 446 -15.61 -8.51 -0.38
C ASN A 446 -15.50 -8.94 1.07
N GLN A 447 -14.38 -8.59 1.73
CA GLN A 447 -14.17 -8.94 3.13
C GLN A 447 -15.32 -8.47 4.02
N ASP A 448 -15.77 -7.22 3.85
CA ASP A 448 -16.90 -6.67 4.61
C ASP A 448 -18.21 -7.42 4.32
N TYR A 449 -18.54 -7.61 3.04
CA TYR A 449 -19.74 -8.35 2.63
C TYR A 449 -19.76 -9.78 3.19
N VAL A 450 -18.63 -10.49 3.08
CA VAL A 450 -18.49 -11.87 3.55
C VAL A 450 -18.58 -11.92 5.07
N THR A 451 -17.89 -11.03 5.78
CA THR A 451 -17.92 -10.99 7.25
C THR A 451 -19.34 -10.75 7.77
N LYS A 452 -20.06 -9.80 7.17
CA LYS A 452 -21.44 -9.49 7.55
C LYS A 452 -22.38 -10.65 7.24
N SER A 453 -22.23 -11.25 6.06
CA SER A 453 -23.07 -12.36 5.61
C SER A 453 -22.87 -13.62 6.46
N ALA A 454 -21.61 -14.00 6.72
CA ALA A 454 -21.22 -15.21 7.43
C ALA A 454 -21.36 -15.08 8.95
N PHE A 455 -20.89 -13.96 9.52
CA PHE A 455 -20.67 -13.82 10.96
C PHE A 455 -21.50 -12.74 11.63
N GLY A 456 -22.23 -11.92 10.86
CA GLY A 456 -23.17 -10.94 11.42
C GLY A 456 -22.53 -9.64 11.93
N TYR A 457 -21.26 -9.39 11.63
CA TYR A 457 -20.59 -8.12 11.95
C TYR A 457 -19.82 -7.57 10.74
N SER A 458 -19.54 -6.26 10.74
CA SER A 458 -18.83 -5.59 9.63
C SER A 458 -17.31 -5.64 9.80
N SER A 459 -16.60 -5.55 8.68
CA SER A 459 -15.15 -5.32 8.67
C SER A 459 -14.88 -3.86 8.39
N SER A 460 -14.85 -3.04 9.43
CA SER A 460 -14.72 -1.60 9.32
C SER A 460 -13.28 -1.16 8.96
N PRO A 461 -13.09 -0.02 8.26
CA PRO A 461 -11.77 0.53 7.97
C PRO A 461 -11.06 1.04 9.22
N HIS A 462 -9.77 1.35 9.12
CA HIS A 462 -8.99 1.92 10.21
C HIS A 462 -8.79 3.43 10.02
N PRO A 463 -9.62 4.30 10.65
CA PRO A 463 -9.51 5.76 10.50
C PRO A 463 -8.27 6.35 11.19
N ASN A 464 -7.61 5.58 12.05
CA ASN A 464 -6.53 6.02 12.95
C ASN A 464 -5.36 6.72 12.23
N TYR A 465 -5.05 6.33 10.98
CA TYR A 465 -4.04 7.02 10.19
C TYR A 465 -4.43 8.45 9.86
N ILE A 466 -5.70 8.70 9.53
CA ILE A 466 -6.20 10.04 9.22
C ILE A 466 -6.10 10.95 10.45
N ARG A 467 -6.31 10.41 11.66
CA ARG A 467 -6.10 11.15 12.92
C ARG A 467 -4.67 11.59 13.10
N ALA A 468 -3.74 10.66 13.00
CA ALA A 468 -2.31 10.99 13.09
C ALA A 468 -1.87 11.99 12.01
N MET A 469 -2.38 11.85 10.78
CA MET A 469 -2.09 12.79 9.69
C MET A 469 -2.69 14.18 9.94
N ALA A 470 -3.92 14.28 10.44
CA ALA A 470 -4.54 15.55 10.80
C ALA A 470 -3.73 16.28 11.87
N THR A 471 -3.34 15.57 12.94
CA THR A 471 -2.47 16.10 13.99
C THR A 471 -1.12 16.57 13.44
N LYS A 472 -0.52 15.81 12.50
CA LYS A 472 0.73 16.23 11.85
C LYS A 472 0.58 17.53 11.07
N LEU A 473 -0.52 17.71 10.34
CA LEU A 473 -0.79 18.93 9.57
C LEU A 473 -1.06 20.14 10.46
N GLU A 474 -1.56 19.93 11.67
CA GLU A 474 -1.71 20.96 12.71
C GLU A 474 -0.39 21.33 13.40
N GLY A 475 0.72 20.68 13.02
CA GLY A 475 2.06 20.93 13.55
C GLY A 475 2.47 19.98 14.67
N GLY A 476 1.69 18.93 14.95
CA GLY A 476 2.06 17.90 15.92
C GLY A 476 3.29 17.10 15.51
N ASP A 477 4.07 16.67 16.49
CA ASP A 477 5.26 15.85 16.28
C ASP A 477 4.94 14.34 16.29
N TYR A 478 5.97 13.47 16.32
CA TYR A 478 5.75 12.02 16.38
C TYR A 478 4.93 11.57 17.59
N SER A 479 5.14 12.19 18.76
CA SER A 479 4.44 11.87 19.99
C SER A 479 2.96 12.22 19.88
N ASP A 480 2.65 13.43 19.39
CA ASP A 480 1.28 13.88 19.19
C ASP A 480 0.54 12.97 18.20
N CYS A 481 1.19 12.64 17.08
CA CYS A 481 0.64 11.74 16.07
C CYS A 481 0.43 10.32 16.60
N LEU A 482 1.34 9.82 17.44
CA LEU A 482 1.23 8.50 18.07
C LEU A 482 0.02 8.46 19.00
N LYS A 483 -0.12 9.48 19.85
CA LYS A 483 -1.23 9.62 20.77
C LYS A 483 -2.57 9.69 20.02
N ALA A 484 -2.67 10.53 18.99
CA ALA A 484 -3.88 10.64 18.17
C ALA A 484 -4.27 9.32 17.48
N PHE A 485 -3.29 8.56 16.97
CA PHE A 485 -3.55 7.22 16.42
C PHE A 485 -4.07 6.28 17.49
N TYR A 486 -3.38 6.22 18.63
CA TYR A 486 -3.66 5.30 19.72
C TYR A 486 -5.04 5.54 20.33
N GLU A 487 -5.37 6.78 20.68
CA GLU A 487 -6.68 7.15 21.23
C GLU A 487 -7.82 6.78 20.27
N SER A 488 -7.63 6.99 18.96
CA SER A 488 -8.61 6.57 17.96
C SER A 488 -8.79 5.04 17.93
N ALA A 489 -7.69 4.28 18.05
CA ALA A 489 -7.72 2.83 18.06
C ALA A 489 -8.40 2.24 19.30
N THR A 490 -8.25 2.86 20.47
CA THR A 490 -8.77 2.31 21.74
C THR A 490 -10.21 2.71 22.07
N LYS A 491 -10.76 3.75 21.42
CA LYS A 491 -12.17 4.19 21.61
C LYS A 491 -13.20 3.06 21.55
N PRO A 492 -13.17 2.12 20.58
CA PRO A 492 -14.12 1.02 20.54
C PRO A 492 -14.02 0.11 21.77
N HIS A 493 -12.81 -0.16 22.24
CA HIS A 493 -12.56 -0.97 23.44
C HIS A 493 -13.02 -0.28 24.71
N GLN A 494 -12.86 1.04 24.80
CA GLN A 494 -13.38 1.83 25.90
C GLN A 494 -14.92 1.76 25.94
N ALA A 495 -15.58 1.90 24.79
CA ALA A 495 -17.04 1.79 24.70
C ALA A 495 -17.55 0.36 25.05
N GLN A 496 -16.76 -0.68 24.76
CA GLN A 496 -17.06 -2.05 25.19
C GLN A 496 -16.89 -2.24 26.71
N LEU A 497 -15.86 -1.65 27.31
CA LEU A 497 -15.64 -1.70 28.76
C LEU A 497 -16.75 -0.96 29.52
N GLU A 498 -17.09 0.25 29.08
CA GLU A 498 -18.19 1.06 29.65
C GLU A 498 -19.55 0.37 29.50
N GLY A 499 -19.75 -0.38 28.40
CA GLY A 499 -20.93 -1.20 28.17
C GLY A 499 -20.95 -2.54 28.92
N GLY A 500 -19.88 -2.88 29.67
CA GLY A 500 -19.76 -4.16 30.38
C GLY A 500 -19.60 -5.39 29.47
N LEU A 501 -19.21 -5.19 28.20
CA LEU A 501 -19.03 -6.26 27.21
C LEU A 501 -17.65 -6.94 27.33
N ILE A 502 -16.68 -6.23 27.90
CA ILE A 502 -15.35 -6.77 28.21
C ILE A 502 -14.97 -6.37 29.63
N ASP A 503 -14.13 -7.16 30.27
CA ASP A 503 -13.54 -6.82 31.56
C ASP A 503 -12.26 -5.98 31.41
N GLN A 504 -11.77 -5.52 32.56
CA GLN A 504 -10.57 -4.69 32.66
C GLN A 504 -9.31 -5.40 32.12
N GLU A 505 -9.21 -6.73 32.28
CA GLU A 505 -8.05 -7.50 31.85
C GLU A 505 -7.99 -7.60 30.32
N LYS A 506 -9.13 -7.92 29.70
CA LYS A 506 -9.29 -7.98 28.24
C LYS A 506 -9.10 -6.59 27.63
N PHE A 507 -9.66 -5.55 28.23
CA PHE A 507 -9.46 -4.16 27.81
C PHE A 507 -7.97 -3.80 27.77
N LYS A 508 -7.23 -4.05 28.85
CA LYS A 508 -5.78 -3.76 28.92
C LYS A 508 -4.99 -4.49 27.83
N LYS A 509 -5.27 -5.78 27.59
CA LYS A 509 -4.61 -6.57 26.53
C LYS A 509 -4.86 -5.99 25.13
N LEU A 510 -6.06 -5.47 24.88
CA LEU A 510 -6.41 -4.82 23.62
C LEU A 510 -5.68 -3.48 23.47
N CYS A 511 -5.65 -2.65 24.51
CA CYS A 511 -4.86 -1.41 24.54
C CYS A 511 -3.37 -1.66 24.27
N GLU A 512 -2.75 -2.66 24.91
CA GLU A 512 -1.35 -3.00 24.67
C GLU A 512 -1.09 -3.42 23.22
N LYS A 513 -2.03 -4.15 22.60
CA LYS A 513 -1.95 -4.54 21.19
C LYS A 513 -2.04 -3.32 20.28
N ASP A 514 -2.99 -2.41 20.53
CA ASP A 514 -3.18 -1.22 19.72
C ASP A 514 -2.03 -0.22 19.88
N LEU A 515 -1.41 -0.14 21.05
CA LEU A 515 -0.20 0.66 21.27
C LEU A 515 0.96 0.18 20.37
N LYS A 516 1.21 -1.13 20.30
CA LYS A 516 2.23 -1.69 19.39
C LYS A 516 1.94 -1.36 17.93
N ILE A 517 0.67 -1.45 17.54
CA ILE A 517 0.23 -1.09 16.18
C ILE A 517 0.48 0.40 15.94
N ALA A 518 0.05 1.27 16.86
CA ALA A 518 0.22 2.72 16.78
C ALA A 518 1.70 3.11 16.62
N ILE A 519 2.59 2.55 17.43
CA ILE A 519 4.05 2.80 17.34
C ILE A 519 4.59 2.46 15.95
N ASN A 520 4.26 1.27 15.45
CA ASN A 520 4.70 0.81 14.13
C ASN A 520 4.10 1.66 12.99
N ARG A 521 2.81 2.02 13.08
CA ARG A 521 2.07 2.71 12.02
C ARG A 521 2.40 4.20 11.96
N THR A 522 2.42 4.89 13.09
CA THR A 522 2.86 6.30 13.17
C THR A 522 4.32 6.43 12.74
N GLY A 523 5.16 5.43 13.05
CA GLY A 523 6.54 5.39 12.58
C GLY A 523 6.71 5.43 11.05
N ARG A 524 5.65 5.12 10.28
CA ARG A 524 5.64 5.21 8.81
C ARG A 524 5.49 6.65 8.32
N LEU A 525 4.68 7.47 9.00
CA LEU A 525 4.44 8.87 8.65
C LEU A 525 5.72 9.73 8.67
N PHE A 526 6.72 9.30 9.44
CA PHE A 526 8.01 9.96 9.62
C PHE A 526 9.15 9.25 8.88
N ARG A 527 8.85 8.34 7.94
CA ARG A 527 9.86 7.74 7.05
C ARG A 527 10.35 8.76 6.01
N GLY A 528 11.39 8.40 5.24
CA GLY A 528 11.97 9.29 4.23
C GLY A 528 12.91 10.37 4.78
N GLY A 529 13.23 10.29 6.08
CA GLY A 529 14.20 11.17 6.74
C GLY A 529 13.59 12.44 7.32
N MET A 530 12.28 12.51 7.49
CA MET A 530 11.65 13.52 8.35
C MET A 530 12.07 13.29 9.80
N SER A 531 12.39 14.36 10.54
CA SER A 531 12.68 14.25 11.98
C SER A 531 11.41 13.88 12.73
N ARG A 532 11.52 13.07 13.80
CA ARG A 532 10.39 12.79 14.70
C ARG A 532 9.95 14.01 15.51
N SER A 533 10.83 14.99 15.65
CA SER A 533 10.54 16.29 16.27
C SER A 533 10.05 17.34 15.26
N ASP A 534 9.83 16.95 14.00
CA ASP A 534 9.38 17.89 12.97
C ASP A 534 7.94 18.33 13.25
N THR A 535 7.74 19.64 13.33
CA THR A 535 6.44 20.29 13.59
C THR A 535 5.98 21.15 12.42
N SER A 536 6.61 20.99 11.23
CA SER A 536 6.40 21.88 10.09
C SER A 536 5.02 21.82 9.43
N GLY A 537 4.08 21.01 9.93
CA GLY A 537 2.75 20.88 9.32
C GLY A 537 2.71 20.13 7.98
N PHE A 538 3.74 19.34 7.65
CA PHE A 538 3.83 18.61 6.37
C PHE A 538 3.85 17.10 6.56
N ILE A 539 3.16 16.36 5.70
CA ILE A 539 3.23 14.89 5.66
C ILE A 539 4.24 14.47 4.58
N ALA A 540 5.13 13.52 4.91
CA ALA A 540 6.08 12.95 3.96
C ALA A 540 5.56 11.70 3.23
N GLU A 541 4.61 10.98 3.82
CA GLU A 541 4.01 9.78 3.26
C GLU A 541 2.52 9.68 3.66
N SER A 542 1.64 10.02 2.74
CA SER A 542 0.18 10.00 2.89
C SER A 542 -0.47 8.78 2.23
N LYS A 543 0.33 7.80 1.80
CA LYS A 543 -0.14 6.52 1.23
C LYS A 543 -1.18 5.82 2.10
N ALA A 544 -1.12 5.99 3.42
CA ALA A 544 -2.03 5.32 4.34
C ALA A 544 -3.47 5.90 4.33
N THR A 545 -3.74 6.98 3.59
CA THR A 545 -5.13 7.39 3.32
C THR A 545 -5.92 6.32 2.56
N VAL A 546 -5.23 5.44 1.81
CA VAL A 546 -5.81 4.30 1.07
C VAL A 546 -6.79 3.51 1.94
N TYR A 547 -6.50 3.27 3.22
CA TYR A 547 -7.36 2.49 4.12
C TYR A 547 -8.77 3.05 4.31
N VAL A 548 -8.94 4.36 4.10
CA VAL A 548 -10.23 5.06 4.21
C VAL A 548 -10.77 5.41 2.83
N GLU A 549 -9.90 5.84 1.90
CA GLU A 549 -10.31 6.17 0.52
C GLU A 549 -10.89 4.96 -0.21
N GLN A 550 -10.36 3.75 0.04
CA GLN A 550 -10.82 2.51 -0.59
C GLN A 550 -12.26 2.14 -0.21
N THR A 551 -12.68 2.38 1.04
CA THR A 551 -14.05 2.07 1.47
C THR A 551 -15.03 3.11 0.95
N LYS A 552 -14.60 4.38 0.88
CA LYS A 552 -15.38 5.44 0.24
C LYS A 552 -15.60 5.15 -1.25
N LEU A 553 -14.56 4.71 -1.95
CA LEU A 553 -14.64 4.27 -3.35
C LEU A 553 -15.60 3.09 -3.53
N ALA A 554 -15.45 2.05 -2.71
CA ALA A 554 -16.31 0.88 -2.79
C ALA A 554 -17.78 1.24 -2.52
N ALA A 555 -18.06 2.10 -1.55
CA ALA A 555 -19.41 2.55 -1.23
C ALA A 555 -20.06 3.29 -2.41
N GLU A 556 -19.38 4.29 -2.99
CA GLU A 556 -19.92 5.08 -4.10
C GLU A 556 -20.16 4.22 -5.35
N LEU A 557 -19.22 3.33 -5.71
CA LEU A 557 -19.41 2.43 -6.87
C LEU A 557 -20.58 1.47 -6.66
N LYS A 558 -20.74 0.93 -5.44
CA LYS A 558 -21.82 0.00 -5.11
C LYS A 558 -23.18 0.67 -5.10
N GLU A 559 -23.29 1.89 -4.58
CA GLU A 559 -24.53 2.67 -4.58
C GLU A 559 -25.09 2.86 -5.99
N ARG A 560 -24.21 2.90 -6.99
CA ARG A 560 -24.54 3.11 -8.40
C ARG A 560 -24.56 1.85 -9.27
N GLY A 561 -24.40 0.66 -8.67
CA GLY A 561 -24.37 -0.60 -9.42
C GLY A 561 -23.14 -0.76 -10.34
N LEU A 562 -22.04 -0.10 -9.98
CA LEU A 562 -20.78 -0.06 -10.73
C LEU A 562 -19.65 -0.83 -10.03
N GLU A 563 -19.98 -1.70 -9.06
CA GLU A 563 -19.02 -2.46 -8.27
C GLU A 563 -18.11 -3.37 -9.10
N LYS A 564 -18.48 -3.72 -10.34
CA LYS A 564 -17.63 -4.50 -11.25
C LYS A 564 -16.26 -3.86 -11.47
N PHE A 565 -16.17 -2.53 -11.45
CA PHE A 565 -14.90 -1.82 -11.61
C PHE A 565 -13.94 -2.00 -10.43
N LEU A 566 -14.44 -2.41 -9.25
CA LEU A 566 -13.59 -2.76 -8.11
C LEU A 566 -12.74 -4.01 -8.37
N TYR A 567 -13.11 -4.82 -9.36
CA TYR A 567 -12.39 -6.03 -9.75
C TYR A 567 -11.40 -5.79 -10.91
N LEU A 568 -11.04 -4.54 -11.16
CA LEU A 568 -9.90 -4.16 -11.98
C LEU A 568 -8.75 -3.71 -11.05
N THR A 569 -7.57 -4.31 -11.21
CA THR A 569 -6.36 -3.85 -10.52
C THR A 569 -5.47 -3.05 -11.46
N ARG A 570 -4.47 -2.36 -10.91
CA ARG A 570 -3.50 -1.53 -11.65
C ARG A 570 -4.12 -0.40 -12.48
N VAL A 571 -5.34 0.00 -12.14
CA VAL A 571 -6.10 1.09 -12.75
C VAL A 571 -6.43 2.18 -11.72
N ASN A 572 -6.71 3.37 -12.22
CA ASN A 572 -7.42 4.46 -11.55
C ASN A 572 -8.60 4.95 -12.41
N PHE A 573 -9.44 5.85 -11.89
CA PHE A 573 -10.59 6.41 -12.62
C PHE A 573 -10.25 6.87 -14.05
N SER A 574 -9.23 7.72 -14.20
CA SER A 574 -8.87 8.26 -15.52
C SER A 574 -8.40 7.18 -16.50
N SER A 575 -7.71 6.15 -16.02
CA SER A 575 -7.35 5.01 -16.86
C SER A 575 -8.56 4.16 -17.23
N ILE A 576 -9.53 3.96 -16.33
CA ILE A 576 -10.76 3.22 -16.64
C ILE A 576 -11.56 3.97 -17.71
N GLU A 577 -11.76 5.28 -17.54
CA GLU A 577 -12.44 6.12 -18.54
C GLU A 577 -11.76 6.03 -19.91
N PHE A 578 -10.43 6.13 -19.96
CA PHE A 578 -9.68 5.96 -21.21
C PHE A 578 -9.87 4.57 -21.81
N LEU A 579 -9.71 3.51 -21.02
CA LEU A 579 -9.82 2.13 -21.49
C LEU A 579 -11.23 1.80 -22.03
N LEU A 580 -12.27 2.32 -21.38
CA LEU A 580 -13.66 2.21 -21.86
C LEU A 580 -13.84 2.97 -23.18
N ARG A 581 -13.39 4.22 -23.24
CA ARG A 581 -13.48 5.04 -24.45
C ARG A 581 -12.72 4.44 -25.63
N ALA A 582 -11.58 3.83 -25.36
CA ALA A 582 -10.74 3.14 -26.34
C ALA A 582 -11.29 1.76 -26.76
N GLY A 583 -12.32 1.25 -26.08
CA GLY A 583 -12.84 -0.10 -26.30
C GLY A 583 -11.79 -1.17 -25.99
N LEU A 584 -10.95 -0.92 -24.98
CA LEU A 584 -9.90 -1.84 -24.51
C LEU A 584 -10.34 -2.68 -23.31
N ILE A 585 -11.51 -2.36 -22.74
CA ILE A 585 -12.19 -3.20 -21.74
C ILE A 585 -13.59 -3.49 -22.25
N ASN A 586 -13.95 -4.77 -22.27
CA ASN A 586 -15.32 -5.21 -22.38
C ASN A 586 -15.90 -5.43 -20.98
N LEU A 587 -17.00 -4.77 -20.67
CA LEU A 587 -17.63 -4.81 -19.35
C LEU A 587 -18.20 -6.20 -19.00
N ASP A 588 -18.64 -6.95 -20.00
CA ASP A 588 -19.22 -8.28 -19.82
C ASP A 588 -18.15 -9.33 -19.50
N ASP A 589 -16.90 -9.04 -19.84
CA ASP A 589 -15.77 -9.92 -19.58
C ASP A 589 -15.21 -9.70 -18.16
N ILE A 590 -15.63 -8.68 -17.41
CA ILE A 590 -15.13 -8.45 -16.05
C ILE A 590 -15.70 -9.51 -15.11
N GLN A 591 -14.85 -10.40 -14.62
CA GLN A 591 -15.23 -11.41 -13.64
C GLN A 591 -15.43 -10.76 -12.27
N THR A 592 -16.56 -11.05 -11.64
CA THR A 592 -16.88 -10.65 -10.25
C THR A 592 -16.99 -11.90 -9.38
N PRO A 593 -16.81 -11.78 -8.06
CA PRO A 593 -17.00 -12.91 -7.14
C PRO A 593 -18.48 -13.29 -7.06
N ASP A 594 -18.75 -14.59 -7.08
CA ASP A 594 -20.05 -15.16 -6.70
C ASP A 594 -20.08 -15.60 -5.22
N PHE A 595 -19.07 -15.19 -4.44
CA PHE A 595 -18.91 -15.44 -3.01
C PHE A 595 -18.94 -16.92 -2.64
N TYR A 596 -18.14 -17.73 -3.34
CA TYR A 596 -17.96 -19.16 -3.07
C TYR A 596 -17.49 -19.44 -1.63
N CYS A 597 -16.73 -18.51 -1.03
CA CYS A 597 -16.37 -18.56 0.39
C CYS A 597 -17.58 -18.77 1.32
N LEU A 598 -18.76 -18.24 0.99
CA LEU A 598 -19.98 -18.43 1.77
C LEU A 598 -20.54 -19.85 1.64
N LYS A 599 -20.34 -20.52 0.49
CA LYS A 599 -20.69 -21.94 0.32
C LYS A 599 -19.75 -22.84 1.13
N ILE A 600 -18.47 -22.50 1.19
CA ILE A 600 -17.50 -23.16 2.07
C ILE A 600 -17.93 -22.97 3.53
N TRP A 601 -18.26 -21.75 3.92
CA TRP A 601 -18.76 -21.43 5.26
C TRP A 601 -19.99 -22.25 5.63
N ASP A 602 -21.02 -22.29 4.77
CA ASP A 602 -22.24 -23.07 5.02
C ASP A 602 -21.99 -24.56 5.27
N ARG A 603 -20.93 -25.12 4.68
CA ARG A 603 -20.53 -26.52 4.89
C ARG A 603 -19.84 -26.75 6.24
N ILE A 604 -19.09 -25.78 6.74
CA ILE A 604 -18.28 -25.93 7.96
C ILE A 604 -18.88 -25.23 9.19
N LYS A 605 -19.92 -24.39 9.02
CA LYS A 605 -20.47 -23.53 10.08
C LYS A 605 -20.96 -24.28 11.32
N SER A 606 -21.44 -25.52 11.16
CA SER A 606 -21.94 -26.33 12.29
C SER A 606 -20.88 -26.62 13.36
N ARG A 607 -19.59 -26.52 13.02
CA ARG A 607 -18.48 -26.63 14.00
C ARG A 607 -18.42 -25.42 14.96
N TYR A 608 -19.04 -24.31 14.57
CA TYR A 608 -18.96 -23.01 15.23
C TYR A 608 -20.31 -22.51 15.76
N GLU A 609 -21.36 -23.33 15.63
CA GLU A 609 -22.66 -23.03 16.24
C GLU A 609 -22.57 -23.18 17.76
N LYS A 610 -23.41 -22.42 18.47
CA LYS A 610 -23.60 -22.59 19.91
C LYS A 610 -24.15 -23.99 20.17
N GLU A 611 -23.60 -24.67 21.18
CA GLU A 611 -24.20 -25.93 21.61
C GLU A 611 -25.64 -25.67 22.09
N PRO A 612 -26.60 -26.54 21.74
CA PRO A 612 -27.94 -26.42 22.28
C PRO A 612 -27.85 -26.49 23.80
N VAL A 613 -28.38 -25.49 24.50
CA VAL A 613 -28.51 -25.54 25.95
C VAL A 613 -29.38 -26.75 26.25
N ALA A 614 -28.80 -27.76 26.91
CA ALA A 614 -29.56 -28.92 27.35
C ALA A 614 -30.57 -28.45 28.40
N ASP A 615 -31.86 -28.51 28.06
CA ASP A 615 -32.98 -28.18 28.95
C ASP A 615 -33.05 -29.06 30.21
#